data_AF-A0AA97DWQ8-F1
#
_entry.id   AF-A0AA97DWQ8-F1
#
_cell.length_a   1.000
_cell.length_b   1.000
_cell.length_c   1.000
_cell.angle_alpha   90.00
_cell.angle_beta   90.00
_cell.angle_gamma   90.00
#
_symmetry.space_group_name_H-M   'P 1'
#
loop_
_entity.id
_entity.type
_entity.pdbx_description
1 polymer ?
#
loop_
_entity_poly.entity_id
_entity_poly.type
_entity_poly.pdbx_seq_one_letter_code
_entity_poly.pdbx_strand_id
1 'polypeptide(L)'
;MMKYSPLGRTGLEVSRVCLGTMTWGTQNNQADADVQIEYALANGINFFDTAEMYSVPPTPESYGKTEAIIGDWLSRNPSRRGEMILATKIAGPGLHYIRDGGYNYG
;
A
#
# COMPACT_ATOMS: atom_id res chain seq x y z
N MET A 1 4.70 5.15 -23.03
CA MET A 1 5.44 4.08 -22.33
C MET A 1 5.82 4.57 -20.93
N MET A 2 5.80 3.70 -19.92
CA MET A 2 6.18 4.04 -18.55
C MET A 2 7.65 4.48 -18.47
N LYS A 3 7.93 5.48 -17.62
CA LYS A 3 9.28 5.94 -17.32
C LYS A 3 9.65 5.51 -15.91
N TYR A 4 10.90 5.11 -15.71
CA TYR A 4 11.43 4.69 -14.43
C TYR A 4 12.47 5.68 -13.91
N SER A 5 12.72 5.65 -12.62
CA SER A 5 13.74 6.47 -11.96
C SER A 5 14.36 5.69 -10.80
N PRO A 6 15.66 5.88 -10.54
CA PRO A 6 16.33 5.21 -9.43
C PRO A 6 15.78 5.70 -8.09
N LEU A 7 15.49 4.77 -7.18
CA LEU A 7 15.05 5.10 -5.83
C LEU A 7 16.27 5.41 -4.95
N GLY A 8 16.70 6.68 -4.98
CA GLY A 8 17.86 7.14 -4.22
C GLY A 8 19.13 6.35 -4.59
N ARG A 9 19.78 5.77 -3.58
CA ARG A 9 21.02 4.98 -3.74
C ARG A 9 20.80 3.47 -3.55
N THR A 10 19.55 3.00 -3.66
CA THR A 10 19.19 1.61 -3.33
C THR A 10 19.47 0.60 -4.43
N GLY A 11 19.69 1.08 -5.67
CA GLY A 11 19.77 0.22 -6.86
C GLY A 11 18.41 -0.23 -7.40
N LEU A 12 17.30 0.15 -6.77
CA LEU A 12 15.95 -0.12 -7.27
C LEU A 12 15.53 0.93 -8.32
N GLU A 13 14.82 0.48 -9.35
CA GLU A 13 14.15 1.36 -10.32
C GLU A 13 12.64 1.34 -10.10
N VAL A 14 12.08 2.51 -9.75
CA VAL A 14 10.64 2.69 -9.52
C VAL A 14 10.01 3.41 -10.70
N SER A 15 8.78 3.06 -11.04
CA SER A 15 7.96 3.81 -11.97
C SER A 15 7.81 5.26 -11.49
N ARG A 16 7.87 6.24 -12.39
CA ARG A 16 7.73 7.67 -12.05
C ARG A 16 6.33 8.03 -11.52
N VAL A 17 5.37 7.14 -11.70
CA VAL A 17 4.05 7.19 -11.07
C VAL A 17 4.00 6.08 -10.03
N CYS A 18 3.50 6.40 -8.84
CA CYS A 18 3.25 5.45 -7.76
C CYS A 18 1.74 5.22 -7.62
N LEU A 19 1.32 3.97 -7.42
CA LEU A 19 -0.07 3.66 -7.05
C LEU A 19 -0.24 3.81 -5.53
N GLY A 20 -0.95 4.87 -5.11
CA GLY A 20 -1.36 5.06 -3.72
C GLY A 20 -2.63 4.26 -3.42
N THR A 21 -2.72 3.71 -2.20
CA THR A 21 -3.73 2.69 -1.85
C THR A 21 -4.64 3.07 -0.67
N MET A 22 -4.55 4.30 -0.16
CA MET A 22 -5.21 4.70 1.10
C MET A 22 -6.75 4.57 1.12
N THR A 23 -7.40 4.40 -0.03
CA THR A 23 -8.85 4.28 -0.16
C THR A 23 -9.35 2.83 -0.05
N TRP A 24 -8.46 1.84 -0.15
CA TRP A 24 -8.80 0.42 -0.18
C TRP A 24 -9.10 -0.11 1.22
N GLY A 25 -10.36 -0.50 1.47
CA GLY A 25 -10.86 -0.91 2.79
C GLY A 25 -11.92 0.03 3.36
N THR A 26 -12.07 1.24 2.78
CA THR A 26 -13.15 2.20 3.12
C THR A 26 -13.98 2.57 1.90
N GLN A 27 -13.36 3.13 0.86
CA GLN A 27 -14.06 3.59 -0.35
C GLN A 27 -14.03 2.55 -1.47
N ASN A 28 -12.99 1.71 -1.47
CA ASN A 28 -12.81 0.64 -2.45
C ASN A 28 -12.78 -0.71 -1.72
N ASN A 29 -13.42 -1.71 -2.32
CA ASN A 29 -13.39 -3.09 -1.82
C ASN A 29 -12.24 -3.89 -2.46
N GLN A 30 -12.12 -5.18 -2.14
CA GLN A 30 -11.10 -6.07 -2.71
C GLN A 30 -11.15 -6.12 -4.25
N ALA A 31 -12.34 -6.22 -4.85
CA ALA A 31 -12.47 -6.32 -6.30
C ALA A 31 -12.04 -5.02 -7.00
N ASP A 32 -12.36 -3.87 -6.42
CA ASP A 32 -11.89 -2.58 -6.94
C ASP A 32 -10.35 -2.48 -6.86
N ALA A 33 -9.76 -2.92 -5.75
CA ALA A 33 -8.32 -2.93 -5.56
C ALA A 33 -7.62 -3.88 -6.54
N ASP A 34 -8.15 -5.10 -6.73
CA ASP A 34 -7.66 -6.07 -7.71
C ASP A 34 -7.61 -5.47 -9.12
N VAL A 35 -8.68 -4.81 -9.56
CA VAL A 35 -8.73 -4.13 -10.87
C VAL A 35 -7.69 -3.02 -10.97
N GLN A 36 -7.49 -2.24 -9.90
CA GLN A 36 -6.49 -1.18 -9.87
C GLN A 36 -5.05 -1.74 -9.92
N ILE A 37 -4.76 -2.83 -9.21
CA ILE A 37 -3.46 -3.51 -9.24
C ILE A 37 -3.18 -4.03 -10.65
N GLU A 38 -4.11 -4.75 -11.27
CA GLU A 38 -3.94 -5.28 -12.62
C GLU A 38 -3.73 -4.17 -13.65
N TYR A 39 -4.52 -3.09 -13.56
CA TYR A 39 -4.37 -1.95 -14.45
C TYR A 39 -3.01 -1.25 -14.28
N ALA A 40 -2.55 -1.08 -13.04
CA ALA A 40 -1.25 -0.49 -12.75
C ALA A 40 -0.11 -1.33 -13.34
N LEU A 41 -0.09 -2.64 -13.05
CA LEU A 41 0.92 -3.57 -13.55
C LEU A 41 0.92 -3.65 -15.08
N ALA A 42 -0.26 -3.72 -15.71
CA ALA A 42 -0.39 -3.72 -17.17
C ALA A 42 0.17 -2.45 -17.83
N ASN A 43 0.20 -1.33 -17.11
CA ASN A 43 0.79 -0.06 -17.56
C ASN A 43 2.25 0.13 -17.12
N GLY A 44 2.88 -0.88 -16.52
CA GLY A 44 4.26 -0.85 -16.06
C GLY A 44 4.49 -0.07 -14.77
N ILE A 45 3.44 0.24 -14.00
CA ILE A 45 3.61 0.80 -12.67
C ILE A 45 4.09 -0.34 -11.75
N ASN A 46 5.28 -0.19 -11.18
CA ASN A 46 5.84 -1.15 -10.23
C ASN A 46 5.92 -0.60 -8.81
N PHE A 47 5.67 0.69 -8.59
CA PHE A 47 5.80 1.33 -7.28
C PHE A 47 4.44 1.49 -6.61
N PHE A 48 4.26 0.86 -5.45
CA PHE A 48 3.02 0.81 -4.69
C PHE A 48 3.24 1.34 -3.29
N ASP A 49 2.32 2.17 -2.83
CA ASP A 49 2.40 2.85 -1.54
C ASP A 49 1.22 2.47 -0.65
N THR A 50 1.52 2.06 0.58
CA THR A 50 0.54 1.76 1.63
C THR A 50 1.01 2.23 3.01
N ALA A 51 0.22 2.01 4.05
CA ALA A 51 0.56 2.27 5.44
C ALA A 51 -0.33 1.40 6.32
N GLU A 52 0.17 1.00 7.49
CA GLU A 52 -0.64 0.22 8.43
C GLU A 52 -1.91 0.96 8.88
N MET A 53 -1.88 2.31 8.89
CA MET A 53 -3.01 3.13 9.28
C MET A 53 -4.07 3.25 8.19
N TYR A 54 -3.77 2.83 6.95
CA TYR A 54 -4.75 2.83 5.88
C TYR A 54 -5.77 1.69 6.11
N SER A 55 -7.04 1.90 5.80
CA SER A 55 -7.61 2.95 4.93
C SER A 55 -8.00 4.26 5.62
N VAL A 56 -8.23 5.30 4.79
CA VAL A 56 -8.61 6.66 5.21
C VAL A 56 -10.10 6.95 4.90
N PRO A 57 -10.85 7.64 5.79
CA PRO A 57 -10.49 8.05 7.14
C PRO A 57 -10.16 6.84 8.04
N PRO A 58 -9.12 6.94 8.91
CA PRO A 58 -8.69 5.82 9.73
C PRO A 58 -9.65 5.60 10.92
N THR A 59 -10.08 4.36 11.11
CA THR A 59 -10.88 3.90 12.25
C THR A 59 -10.27 2.63 12.84
N PRO A 60 -10.61 2.25 14.10
CA PRO A 60 -10.20 0.95 14.66
C PRO A 60 -10.55 -0.24 13.74
N GLU A 61 -11.71 -0.19 13.09
CA GLU A 61 -12.19 -1.23 12.20
C GLU A 61 -11.49 -1.21 10.84
N SER A 62 -10.89 -0.09 10.43
CA SER A 62 -10.17 0.03 9.15
C SER A 62 -8.67 -0.22 9.27
N TYR A 63 -8.14 -0.30 10.49
CA TYR A 63 -6.72 -0.53 10.76
C TYR A 63 -6.20 -1.80 10.07
N GLY A 64 -5.12 -1.66 9.28
CA GLY A 64 -4.49 -2.75 8.54
C GLY A 64 -5.26 -3.27 7.33
N LYS A 65 -6.46 -2.74 7.02
CA LYS A 65 -7.29 -3.28 5.92
C LYS A 65 -6.64 -3.15 4.56
N THR A 66 -5.97 -2.02 4.27
CA THR A 66 -5.32 -1.83 2.98
C THR A 66 -4.19 -2.83 2.76
N GLU A 67 -3.37 -3.09 3.78
CA GLU A 67 -2.30 -4.09 3.71
C GLU A 67 -2.86 -5.51 3.61
N ALA A 68 -3.97 -5.81 4.30
CA ALA A 68 -4.67 -7.08 4.17
C ALA A 68 -5.22 -7.31 2.76
N ILE A 69 -5.77 -6.28 2.12
CA ILE A 69 -6.27 -6.33 0.73
C ILE A 69 -5.12 -6.61 -0.26
N ILE A 70 -3.97 -5.94 -0.09
CA ILE A 70 -2.76 -6.21 -0.90
C ILE A 70 -2.27 -7.63 -0.64
N GLY A 71 -2.25 -8.06 0.62
CA GLY A 71 -1.85 -9.41 1.02
C GLY A 71 -2.72 -10.50 0.42
N ASP A 72 -4.05 -10.30 0.38
CA ASP A 72 -4.98 -11.23 -0.26
C ASP A 72 -4.68 -11.38 -1.76
N TRP A 73 -4.51 -10.27 -2.48
CA TRP A 73 -4.15 -10.31 -3.91
C TRP A 73 -2.81 -11.02 -4.13
N LEU A 74 -1.79 -10.72 -3.33
CA LEU A 74 -0.48 -11.39 -3.42
C LEU A 74 -0.57 -12.88 -3.11
N SER A 75 -1.42 -13.29 -2.16
CA SER A 75 -1.60 -14.70 -1.81
C SER A 75 -2.20 -15.52 -2.96
N ARG A 76 -3.08 -14.89 -3.76
CA ARG A 76 -3.64 -15.46 -4.99
C ARG A 76 -2.68 -15.38 -6.18
N ASN A 77 -1.67 -14.50 -6.12
CA ASN A 77 -0.72 -14.23 -7.21
C ASN A 77 0.76 -14.34 -6.76
N PRO A 78 1.20 -15.46 -6.14
CA PRO A 78 2.51 -15.53 -5.49
C PRO A 78 3.70 -15.32 -6.45
N SER A 79 3.59 -15.76 -7.70
CA SER A 79 4.63 -15.58 -8.73
C SER A 79 4.83 -14.13 -9.15
N ARG A 80 3.86 -13.25 -8.88
CA ARG A 80 3.85 -11.85 -9.32
C ARG A 80 4.38 -10.88 -8.28
N ARG A 81 4.76 -11.36 -7.08
CA ARG A 81 5.32 -10.51 -6.02
C ARG A 81 6.54 -9.71 -6.51
N GLY A 82 7.35 -10.29 -7.40
CA GLY A 82 8.54 -9.64 -7.97
C GLY A 82 8.24 -8.44 -8.88
N GLU A 83 7.00 -8.26 -9.34
CA GLU A 83 6.58 -7.13 -10.16
C GLU A 83 6.37 -5.84 -9.34
N MET A 84 6.33 -5.94 -8.01
CA MET A 84 5.98 -4.83 -7.11
C MET A 84 7.15 -4.41 -6.20
N ILE A 85 7.45 -3.13 -6.20
CA ILE A 85 8.16 -2.43 -5.13
C ILE A 85 7.08 -1.87 -4.20
N LEU A 86 6.85 -2.57 -3.09
CA LEU A 86 5.83 -2.22 -2.10
C LEU A 86 6.46 -1.45 -0.94
N ALA A 87 6.06 -0.19 -0.76
CA ALA A 87 6.46 0.64 0.37
C ALA A 87 5.31 0.78 1.36
N THR A 88 5.59 0.55 2.64
CA THR A 88 4.65 0.82 3.75
C THR A 88 5.21 1.87 4.70
N LYS A 89 4.36 2.35 5.61
CA LYS A 89 4.68 3.38 6.60
C LYS A 89 4.16 2.95 7.95
N ILE A 90 4.95 3.25 8.98
CA ILE A 90 4.55 3.07 10.37
C ILE A 90 3.91 4.36 10.88
N ALA A 91 2.74 4.24 11.50
CA ALA A 91 2.04 5.38 12.10
C ALA A 91 2.82 5.94 13.30
N GLY A 92 2.87 7.27 13.40
CA GLY A 92 3.32 7.96 14.61
C GLY A 92 2.29 7.90 15.75
N PRO A 93 2.55 8.56 16.89
CA PRO A 93 1.64 8.60 18.03
C PRO A 93 0.29 9.27 17.69
N GLY A 94 -0.77 8.89 18.41
CA GLY A 94 -2.05 9.61 18.44
C GLY A 94 -3.27 8.78 18.04
N LEU A 95 -3.08 7.61 17.42
CA LEU A 95 -4.16 6.66 17.14
C LEU A 95 -4.04 5.49 18.13
N HIS A 96 -4.76 5.58 19.25
CA HIS A 96 -4.63 4.63 20.37
C HIS A 96 -4.88 3.16 20.00
N TYR A 97 -5.64 2.90 18.95
CA TYR A 97 -5.94 1.54 18.46
C TYR A 97 -4.85 0.95 17.56
N ILE A 98 -3.85 1.74 17.18
CA ILE A 98 -2.71 1.28 16.38
C ILE A 98 -1.56 0.94 17.32
N ARG A 99 -1.29 -0.36 17.54
CA ARG A 99 -0.22 -0.87 18.42
C ARG A 99 -0.19 -0.23 19.81
N ASP A 100 -1.36 0.03 20.39
CA ASP A 100 -1.52 0.74 21.67
C ASP A 100 -0.87 2.16 21.68
N GLY A 101 -0.69 2.74 20.49
CA GLY A 101 0.08 3.95 20.19
C GLY A 101 -0.67 5.25 20.50
N GLY A 102 -1.20 5.38 21.71
CA GLY A 102 -1.78 6.62 22.23
C GLY A 102 -0.80 7.81 22.20
N TYR A 103 -1.16 8.92 22.86
CA TYR A 103 -0.24 10.06 23.01
C TYR A 103 0.88 9.73 24.00
N ASN A 104 1.76 8.81 23.63
CA ASN A 104 2.94 8.45 24.39
C ASN A 104 4.02 9.53 24.15
N TYR A 105 3.78 10.74 24.66
CA TYR A 105 4.79 11.80 24.79
C TYR A 105 5.49 11.66 26.16
N GLY A 106 6.06 10.49 26.44
CA GLY A 106 6.74 10.22 27.71
C GLY A 106 5.83 9.73 28.83
#